data_AF-A0A9D2G871-F1
#
_entry.id   AF-A0A9D2G871-F1
#
_cell.length_a   1.000
_cell.length_b   1.000
_cell.length_c   1.000
_cell.angle_alpha   90.00
_cell.angle_beta   90.00
_cell.angle_gamma   90.00
#
_symmetry.space_group_name_H-M   'P 1'
#
loop_
_entity.id
_entity.type
_entity.pdbx_description
1 polymer ?
#
loop_
_entity_poly.entity_id
_entity_poly.type
_entity_poly.pdbx_seq_one_letter_code
_entity_poly.pdbx_strand_id
1 'polypeptide(L)'
;MKYQLEIKQLVDYPRCRIYRSFIRNLMEDRNIRTNGGSYLFYYIVLCSYANYRMSRRRLEGMSYTLQAGEWICPITELQEAFRFRFHHQVISVLQFLEEQHYVSYSILGKNRLVKFSILDWKTENTILGYSYPCQKDSGFYFFPITKVHELISIGKCSEMDILLDLWIHAVYNDVQVQGSDLGPVVYFRNHTGSPVTNYTELAERWGRSRATVCRILKKLDSLDLLTLIPFTGSHGSIIYLNNYLSTMFSISDVLIDKEEVALALSLPIQVPDDPDSVSEPDITEQISISDESDSVPKPVIRYVVGKVADLLQTQGLPCCQCRKARYQLSRLSDSRGGLNSIYSLEIICPYGNMAYRFELSMTPREDPPTLFTEIPAVALKGGSAHA
;
A
#
# COMPACT_ATOMS: atom_id res chain seq x y z
N MET A 1 -9.98 13.69 35.08
CA MET A 1 -9.03 13.88 33.96
C MET A 1 -9.65 13.28 32.71
N LYS A 2 -9.67 14.02 31.59
CA LYS A 2 -10.11 13.50 30.28
C LYS A 2 -8.85 13.13 29.51
N TYR A 3 -8.73 11.87 29.12
CA TYR A 3 -7.63 11.39 28.28
C TYR A 3 -8.16 11.23 26.86
N GLN A 4 -7.37 11.65 25.86
CA GLN A 4 -7.61 11.38 24.46
C GLN A 4 -6.63 10.29 24.03
N LEU A 5 -7.15 9.23 23.40
CA LEU A 5 -6.37 8.11 22.90
C LEU A 5 -6.14 8.32 21.40
N GLU A 6 -4.89 8.19 20.96
CA GLU A 6 -4.51 8.25 19.56
C GLU A 6 -3.70 6.98 19.22
N ILE A 7 -4.00 6.37 18.07
CA ILE A 7 -3.30 5.18 17.57
C ILE A 7 -2.51 5.60 16.34
N LYS A 8 -1.22 5.24 16.32
CA LYS A 8 -0.29 5.53 15.24
C LYS A 8 0.57 4.30 14.94
N GLN A 9 0.81 4.03 13.66
CA GLN A 9 1.78 3.03 13.22
C GLN A 9 3.11 3.72 12.90
N LEU A 10 4.17 3.37 13.61
CA LEU A 10 5.50 3.96 13.37
C LEU A 10 6.15 3.35 12.13
N VAL A 11 6.43 4.18 11.13
CA VAL A 11 7.16 3.79 9.90
C VAL A 11 8.56 3.28 10.20
N ASP A 12 9.23 3.85 11.20
CA ASP A 12 10.58 3.46 11.59
C ASP A 12 10.65 2.12 12.32
N TYR A 13 9.51 1.57 12.73
CA TYR A 13 9.50 0.27 13.42
C TYR A 13 9.82 -0.86 12.44
N PRO A 14 10.90 -1.64 12.64
CA PRO A 14 11.47 -2.53 11.62
C PRO A 14 10.70 -3.85 11.40
N ARG A 15 9.58 -4.02 12.12
CA ARG A 15 8.78 -5.24 12.11
C ARG A 15 7.32 -4.90 11.85
N CYS A 16 6.58 -5.80 11.20
CA CYS A 16 5.14 -5.71 11.04
C CYS A 16 4.46 -6.79 11.86
N ARG A 17 3.33 -6.45 12.50
CA ARG A 17 2.50 -7.43 13.21
C ARG A 17 1.61 -8.14 12.20
N ILE A 18 1.67 -9.47 12.15
CA ILE A 18 0.84 -10.30 11.26
C ILE A 18 -0.05 -11.21 12.10
N TYR A 19 -1.36 -11.08 11.93
CA TYR A 19 -2.35 -11.93 12.58
C TYR A 19 -2.46 -13.29 11.90
N ARG A 20 -2.57 -14.36 12.70
CA ARG A 20 -2.69 -15.71 12.16
C ARG A 20 -4.02 -15.95 11.48
N SER A 21 -5.09 -15.36 12.00
CA SER A 21 -6.42 -15.39 11.39
C SER A 21 -6.41 -14.79 9.99
N PHE A 22 -5.67 -13.70 9.78
CA PHE A 22 -5.48 -13.08 8.46
C PHE A 22 -4.80 -14.05 7.48
N ILE A 23 -3.67 -14.65 7.87
CA ILE A 23 -2.98 -15.64 7.02
C ILE A 23 -3.86 -16.84 6.71
N ARG A 24 -4.66 -17.32 7.68
CA ARG A 24 -5.63 -18.39 7.45
C ARG A 24 -6.69 -18.02 6.41
N ASN A 25 -7.29 -16.84 6.53
CA ASN A 25 -8.26 -16.35 5.55
C ASN A 25 -7.63 -16.26 4.15
N LEU A 26 -6.38 -15.78 4.06
CA LEU A 26 -5.63 -15.79 2.79
C LEU A 26 -5.36 -17.20 2.26
N MET A 27 -5.06 -18.18 3.11
CA MET A 27 -4.86 -19.58 2.72
C MET A 27 -6.16 -20.22 2.21
N GLU A 28 -7.32 -19.75 2.64
CA GLU A 28 -8.63 -20.22 2.20
C GLU A 28 -9.10 -19.56 0.88
N ASP A 29 -8.76 -18.28 0.65
CA ASP A 29 -9.19 -17.53 -0.53
C ASP A 29 -8.52 -17.98 -1.84
N ARG A 30 -9.21 -18.85 -2.60
CA ARG A 30 -8.73 -19.42 -3.87
C ARG A 30 -8.70 -18.41 -5.03
N ASN A 31 -9.23 -17.20 -4.86
CA ASN A 31 -9.22 -16.19 -5.91
C ASN A 31 -7.79 -15.67 -6.17
N ILE A 32 -6.91 -15.73 -5.16
CA ILE A 32 -5.54 -15.21 -5.23
C ILE A 32 -4.55 -16.36 -5.53
N ARG A 33 -3.75 -16.20 -6.58
CA ARG A 33 -2.80 -17.24 -7.02
C ARG A 33 -1.51 -17.22 -6.21
N THR A 34 -1.02 -18.41 -5.85
CA THR A 34 0.24 -18.63 -5.11
C THR A 34 1.42 -19.03 -6.03
N ASN A 35 1.20 -19.07 -7.34
CA ASN A 35 2.22 -19.49 -8.32
C ASN A 35 3.27 -18.40 -8.54
N GLY A 36 4.36 -18.46 -7.78
CA GLY A 36 5.51 -17.56 -7.85
C GLY A 36 6.79 -18.28 -7.45
N GLY A 37 7.92 -17.62 -7.72
CA GLY A 37 9.24 -17.99 -7.24
C GLY A 37 9.72 -17.11 -6.08
N SER A 38 8.93 -16.13 -5.63
CA SER A 38 9.15 -15.54 -4.31
C SER A 38 8.61 -16.51 -3.27
N TYR A 39 9.41 -16.76 -2.23
CA TYR A 39 9.06 -17.71 -1.16
C TYR A 39 8.40 -17.02 0.02
N LEU A 40 7.99 -15.75 -0.14
CA LEU A 40 7.43 -14.92 0.93
C LEU A 40 6.16 -15.52 1.52
N PHE A 41 5.17 -15.85 0.68
CA PHE A 41 3.92 -16.46 1.13
C PHE A 41 4.18 -17.75 1.92
N TYR A 42 5.00 -18.65 1.39
CA TYR A 42 5.26 -19.94 2.04
C TYR A 42 5.95 -19.76 3.39
N TYR A 43 6.93 -18.84 3.48
CA TYR A 43 7.62 -18.57 4.73
C TYR A 43 6.70 -17.93 5.77
N ILE A 44 5.85 -16.98 5.37
CA ILE A 44 4.84 -16.36 6.23
C ILE A 44 3.86 -17.42 6.77
N VAL A 45 3.41 -18.35 5.92
CA VAL A 45 2.57 -19.47 6.35
C VAL A 45 3.29 -20.31 7.41
N LEU A 46 4.56 -20.69 7.22
CA LEU A 46 5.32 -21.44 8.24
C LEU A 46 5.45 -20.67 9.56
N CYS A 47 5.70 -19.36 9.51
CA CYS A 47 5.72 -18.49 10.67
C CYS A 47 4.37 -18.46 11.42
N SER A 48 3.25 -18.50 10.70
CA SER A 48 1.91 -18.57 11.32
C SER A 48 1.70 -19.85 12.13
N TYR A 49 2.35 -20.95 11.72
CA TYR A 49 2.31 -22.24 12.41
C TYR A 49 3.31 -22.38 13.56
N ALA A 50 4.35 -21.57 13.63
CA ALA A 50 5.37 -21.65 14.68
C ALA A 50 4.77 -21.44 16.08
N ASN A 51 5.42 -21.93 17.14
CA ASN A 51 4.95 -21.73 18.52
C ASN A 51 5.62 -20.51 19.19
N TYR A 52 4.94 -19.79 20.08
CA TYR A 52 5.59 -18.82 20.98
C TYR A 52 6.22 -19.46 22.21
N ARG A 53 5.92 -20.74 22.46
CA ARG A 53 6.19 -21.40 23.75
C ARG A 53 6.30 -22.90 23.60
N MET A 54 6.79 -23.54 24.66
CA MET A 54 6.82 -24.98 24.71
C MET A 54 5.39 -25.57 24.68
N SER A 55 5.12 -26.52 23.80
CA SER A 55 3.86 -27.24 23.77
C SER A 55 4.07 -28.73 23.46
N ARG A 56 3.11 -29.58 23.88
CA ARG A 56 3.10 -30.99 23.51
C ARG A 56 1.98 -31.21 22.48
N ARG A 57 2.33 -31.75 21.31
CA ARG A 57 1.38 -32.17 20.28
C ARG A 57 1.41 -33.69 20.18
N ARG A 58 0.23 -34.32 20.21
CA ARG A 58 0.11 -35.77 20.00
C ARG A 58 -0.25 -36.03 18.55
N LEU A 59 0.58 -36.82 17.86
CA LEU A 59 0.37 -37.24 16.48
C LEU A 59 0.69 -38.74 16.39
N GLU A 60 -0.18 -39.51 15.73
CA GLU A 60 0.04 -40.95 15.49
C GLU A 60 0.33 -41.76 16.77
N GLY A 61 -0.34 -41.40 17.87
CA GLY A 61 -0.14 -42.05 19.16
C GLY A 61 1.12 -41.60 19.92
N MET A 62 2.09 -40.96 19.27
CA MET A 62 3.30 -40.40 19.87
C MET A 62 3.11 -38.95 20.32
N SER A 63 3.83 -38.55 21.37
CA SER A 63 3.83 -37.19 21.89
C SER A 63 5.14 -36.47 21.54
N TYR A 64 5.01 -35.33 20.86
CA TYR A 64 6.13 -34.49 20.45
C TYR A 64 6.16 -33.23 21.31
N THR A 65 7.32 -32.95 21.90
CA THR A 65 7.58 -31.68 22.59
C THR A 65 8.12 -30.68 21.57
N LEU A 66 7.41 -29.58 21.40
CA LEU A 66 7.75 -28.49 20.49
C LEU A 66 8.22 -27.29 21.31
N GLN A 67 9.32 -26.67 20.90
CA GLN A 67 9.82 -25.41 21.44
C GLN A 67 9.21 -24.20 20.73
N ALA A 68 9.52 -23.00 21.22
CA ALA A 68 9.19 -21.78 20.51
C ALA A 68 9.92 -21.74 19.16
N GLY A 69 9.23 -21.31 18.10
CA GLY A 69 9.69 -21.37 16.71
C GLY A 69 9.42 -22.71 16.01
N GLU A 70 9.05 -23.77 16.74
CA GLU A 70 8.87 -25.11 16.16
C GLU A 70 7.41 -25.46 15.87
N TRP A 71 7.22 -26.28 14.85
CA TRP A 71 5.96 -26.98 14.56
C TRP A 71 6.22 -28.37 14.00
N ILE A 72 5.28 -29.30 14.23
CA ILE A 72 5.25 -30.62 13.61
C ILE A 72 3.86 -30.88 13.07
N CYS A 73 3.76 -31.34 11.81
CA CYS A 73 2.49 -31.63 11.15
C CYS A 73 2.65 -32.72 10.07
N PRO A 74 1.58 -33.39 9.62
CA PRO A 74 1.61 -34.18 8.40
C PRO A 74 1.96 -33.31 7.19
N ILE A 75 2.71 -33.85 6.23
CA ILE A 75 3.05 -33.11 4.99
C ILE A 75 1.80 -32.65 4.20
N THR A 76 0.67 -33.34 4.37
CA THR A 76 -0.61 -32.95 3.76
C THR A 76 -1.14 -31.62 4.30
N GLU A 77 -0.91 -31.31 5.59
CA GLU A 77 -1.30 -30.03 6.22
C GLU A 77 -0.57 -28.87 5.52
N LEU A 78 0.73 -29.01 5.26
CA LEU A 78 1.51 -28.02 4.51
C LEU A 78 1.18 -28.02 3.01
N GLN A 79 0.88 -29.17 2.42
CA GLN A 79 0.46 -29.24 1.02
C GLN A 79 -0.81 -28.42 0.79
N GLU A 80 -1.81 -28.58 1.66
CA GLU A 80 -3.07 -27.84 1.60
C GLU A 80 -2.85 -26.35 1.83
N ALA A 81 -2.06 -25.98 2.85
CA ALA A 81 -1.72 -24.60 3.17
C ALA A 81 -0.96 -23.88 2.03
N PHE A 82 -0.01 -24.57 1.39
CA PHE A 82 0.75 -24.05 0.25
C PHE A 82 0.00 -24.15 -1.08
N ARG A 83 -1.15 -24.85 -1.09
CA ARG A 83 -1.98 -25.10 -2.28
C ARG A 83 -1.25 -25.88 -3.37
N PHE A 84 -0.37 -26.79 -2.97
CA PHE A 84 0.34 -27.65 -3.90
C PHE A 84 -0.47 -28.91 -4.25
N ARG A 85 -0.20 -29.46 -5.43
CA ARG A 85 -0.81 -30.71 -5.88
C ARG A 85 -0.04 -31.92 -5.36
N PHE A 86 1.27 -31.76 -5.13
CA PHE A 86 2.15 -32.86 -4.81
C PHE A 86 3.05 -32.56 -3.60
N HIS A 87 3.28 -33.57 -2.76
CA HIS A 87 4.16 -33.48 -1.59
C HIS A 87 5.60 -33.03 -1.92
N HIS A 88 6.15 -33.38 -3.09
CA HIS A 88 7.52 -33.00 -3.43
C HIS A 88 7.69 -31.48 -3.58
N GLN A 89 6.63 -30.74 -3.93
CA GLN A 89 6.65 -29.29 -4.01
C GLN A 89 6.78 -28.64 -2.62
N VAL A 90 6.16 -29.25 -1.61
CA VAL A 90 6.32 -28.83 -0.21
C VAL A 90 7.77 -29.02 0.22
N ILE A 91 8.33 -30.20 -0.09
CA ILE A 91 9.73 -30.52 0.26
C ILE A 91 10.70 -29.56 -0.45
N SER A 92 10.49 -29.25 -1.74
CA SER A 92 11.35 -28.30 -2.45
C SER A 92 11.33 -26.89 -1.84
N VAL A 93 10.17 -26.44 -1.36
CA VAL A 93 10.07 -25.15 -0.65
C VAL A 93 10.81 -25.20 0.68
N LEU A 94 10.62 -26.26 1.47
CA LEU A 94 11.32 -26.43 2.75
C LEU A 94 12.83 -26.53 2.58
N GLN A 95 13.28 -27.29 1.57
CA GLN A 95 14.69 -27.42 1.21
C GLN A 95 15.28 -26.07 0.82
N PHE A 96 14.62 -25.32 -0.06
CA PHE A 96 15.09 -23.99 -0.44
C PHE A 96 15.19 -23.05 0.76
N LEU A 97 14.16 -23.00 1.62
CA LEU A 97 14.17 -22.15 2.81
C LEU A 97 15.23 -22.57 3.84
N GLU A 98 15.60 -23.86 3.89
CA GLU A 98 16.70 -24.36 4.72
C GLU A 98 18.07 -23.98 4.16
N GLU A 99 18.26 -24.11 2.85
CA GLU A 99 19.48 -23.66 2.14
C GLU A 99 19.71 -22.15 2.28
N GLN A 100 18.64 -21.36 2.37
CA GLN A 100 18.69 -19.92 2.64
C GLN A 100 18.72 -19.56 4.14
N HIS A 101 18.85 -20.54 5.03
CA HIS A 101 18.91 -20.35 6.49
C HIS A 101 17.69 -19.64 7.12
N TYR A 102 16.50 -19.76 6.53
CA TYR A 102 15.26 -19.27 7.11
C TYR A 102 14.62 -20.25 8.09
N VAL A 103 14.73 -21.55 7.78
CA VAL A 103 14.13 -22.65 8.54
C VAL A 103 15.11 -23.80 8.66
N SER A 104 14.90 -24.69 9.62
CA SER A 104 15.46 -26.05 9.60
C SER A 104 14.31 -27.04 9.59
N TYR A 105 14.39 -28.13 8.84
CA TYR A 105 13.32 -29.13 8.83
C TYR A 105 13.84 -30.58 8.87
N SER A 106 12.96 -31.48 9.29
CA SER A 106 13.22 -32.92 9.30
C SER A 106 11.93 -33.68 8.96
N ILE A 107 12.09 -34.76 8.21
CA ILE A 107 10.98 -35.66 7.86
C ILE A 107 11.07 -36.89 8.75
N LEU A 108 10.00 -37.16 9.49
CA LEU A 108 9.92 -38.20 10.50
C LEU A 108 8.97 -39.32 10.05
N GLY A 109 9.43 -40.57 10.17
CA GLY A 109 8.61 -41.78 10.05
C GLY A 109 8.06 -42.10 8.66
N LYS A 110 7.23 -43.16 8.59
CA LYS A 110 6.60 -43.64 7.34
C LYS A 110 5.53 -42.69 6.79
N ASN A 111 4.85 -41.95 7.65
CA ASN A 111 3.75 -41.04 7.29
C ASN A 111 4.23 -39.64 6.87
N ARG A 112 5.55 -39.42 6.72
CA ARG A 112 6.16 -38.16 6.29
C ARG A 112 5.69 -36.98 7.15
N LEU A 113 5.80 -37.11 8.47
CA LEU A 113 5.59 -35.97 9.36
C LEU A 113 6.74 -34.97 9.15
N VAL A 114 6.40 -33.71 8.95
CA VAL A 114 7.38 -32.63 8.82
C VAL A 114 7.48 -31.92 10.16
N LYS A 115 8.66 -31.95 10.78
CA LYS A 115 9.01 -31.07 11.89
C LYS A 115 9.90 -29.96 11.35
N PHE A 116 9.52 -28.70 11.55
CA PHE A 116 10.33 -27.54 11.18
C PHE A 116 10.51 -26.57 12.33
N SER A 117 11.55 -25.75 12.25
CA SER A 117 11.84 -24.65 13.17
C SER A 117 12.19 -23.39 12.39
N ILE A 118 11.60 -22.25 12.79
CA ILE A 118 12.00 -20.93 12.29
C ILE A 118 13.25 -20.49 13.06
N LEU A 119 14.38 -20.30 12.38
CA LEU A 119 15.68 -20.12 13.03
C LEU A 119 15.76 -18.82 13.85
N ASP A 120 15.30 -17.71 13.28
CA ASP A 120 15.31 -16.39 13.93
C ASP A 120 14.06 -16.10 14.77
N TRP A 121 13.26 -17.12 15.12
CA TRP A 121 12.01 -16.86 15.83
C TRP A 121 12.21 -16.07 17.14
N LYS A 122 13.28 -16.41 17.87
CA LYS A 122 13.57 -15.84 19.19
C LYS A 122 14.07 -14.40 19.14
N THR A 123 14.70 -13.98 18.04
CA THR A 123 15.14 -12.59 17.86
C THR A 123 13.94 -11.71 17.49
N GLU A 124 13.03 -12.24 16.68
CA GLU A 124 11.91 -11.47 16.14
C GLU A 124 10.68 -11.46 17.03
N ASN A 125 10.45 -12.54 17.78
CA ASN A 125 9.22 -12.77 18.53
C ASN A 125 9.52 -13.10 20.00
N THR A 126 8.61 -12.66 20.87
CA THR A 126 8.67 -12.96 22.30
C THR A 126 8.40 -14.44 22.56
N ILE A 127 9.24 -15.04 23.40
CA ILE A 127 9.07 -16.41 23.89
C ILE A 127 8.35 -16.37 25.23
N LEU A 128 7.32 -17.20 25.40
CA LEU A 128 6.62 -17.32 26.67
C LEU A 128 7.22 -18.49 27.48
N GLY A 129 7.57 -18.22 28.75
CA GLY A 129 8.25 -19.18 29.62
C GLY A 129 7.38 -20.30 30.20
N TYR A 130 6.10 -20.40 29.81
CA TYR A 130 5.17 -21.42 30.30
C TYR A 130 4.72 -22.35 29.18
N SER A 131 4.35 -23.59 29.54
CA SER A 131 3.87 -24.57 28.57
C SER A 131 2.35 -24.54 28.43
N TYR A 132 1.87 -24.33 27.20
CA TYR A 132 0.43 -24.38 26.91
C TYR A 132 0.20 -24.60 25.41
N PRO A 133 -0.87 -25.32 24.99
CA PRO A 133 -1.20 -25.52 23.58
C PRO A 133 -1.24 -24.20 22.78
N CYS A 134 -0.68 -24.19 21.57
CA CYS A 134 -0.67 -22.99 20.75
C CYS A 134 -1.83 -23.05 19.74
N GLN A 135 -2.84 -22.21 19.95
CA GLN A 135 -3.90 -22.01 18.97
C GLN A 135 -3.29 -21.40 17.69
N LYS A 136 -3.62 -21.97 16.53
CA LYS A 136 -3.13 -21.51 15.23
C LYS A 136 -4.05 -20.50 14.58
N ASP A 137 -5.28 -20.44 15.05
CA ASP A 137 -6.34 -19.58 14.57
C ASP A 137 -6.38 -18.21 15.25
N SER A 138 -5.60 -18.02 16.32
CA SER A 138 -5.61 -16.83 17.15
C SER A 138 -4.21 -16.33 17.45
N GLY A 139 -4.10 -15.02 17.69
CA GLY A 139 -2.84 -14.34 17.96
C GLY A 139 -2.12 -13.81 16.72
N PHE A 140 -0.92 -13.30 16.94
CA PHE A 140 -0.11 -12.61 15.94
C PHE A 140 1.38 -12.81 16.20
N TYR A 141 2.21 -12.75 15.16
CA TYR A 141 3.68 -12.66 15.25
C TYR A 141 4.18 -11.36 14.65
N PHE A 142 5.39 -10.98 15.01
CA PHE A 142 6.14 -9.95 14.33
C PHE A 142 6.95 -10.57 13.19
N PHE A 143 6.92 -9.90 12.04
CA PHE A 143 7.67 -10.26 10.85
C PHE A 143 8.62 -9.12 10.46
N PRO A 144 9.93 -9.39 10.26
CA PRO A 144 10.90 -8.36 9.91
C PRO A 144 10.72 -7.90 8.46
N ILE A 145 10.86 -6.60 8.24
CA ILE A 145 10.70 -6.02 6.91
C ILE A 145 11.92 -6.29 6.02
N THR A 146 13.10 -6.44 6.63
CA THR A 146 14.31 -6.91 5.95
C THR A 146 14.08 -8.25 5.26
N LYS A 147 13.45 -9.22 5.93
CA LYS A 147 13.11 -10.53 5.35
C LYS A 147 12.12 -10.42 4.20
N VAL A 148 11.22 -9.43 4.20
CA VAL A 148 10.33 -9.19 3.05
C VAL A 148 11.15 -8.80 1.83
N HIS A 149 12.07 -7.83 1.98
CA HIS A 149 12.92 -7.39 0.88
C HIS A 149 13.80 -8.52 0.33
N GLU A 150 14.37 -9.34 1.20
CA GLU A 150 15.15 -10.51 0.80
C GLU A 150 14.30 -11.50 -0.01
N LEU A 151 13.15 -11.95 0.54
CA LEU A 151 12.30 -12.98 -0.07
C LEU A 151 11.65 -12.54 -1.40
N ILE A 152 11.33 -11.26 -1.53
CA ILE A 152 10.79 -10.68 -2.77
C ILE A 152 11.83 -10.62 -3.86
N SER A 153 13.10 -10.36 -3.50
CA SER A 153 14.20 -10.23 -4.46
C SER A 153 14.65 -11.58 -5.05
N ILE A 154 14.27 -12.71 -4.45
CA ILE A 154 14.69 -14.05 -4.90
C ILE A 154 14.15 -14.39 -6.29
N GLY A 155 12.92 -14.00 -6.60
CA GLY A 155 12.27 -14.46 -7.81
C GLY A 155 10.93 -13.79 -8.08
N LYS A 156 10.23 -14.28 -9.10
CA LYS A 156 8.98 -13.68 -9.56
C LYS A 156 7.89 -13.83 -8.51
N CYS A 157 7.37 -12.73 -7.97
CA CYS A 157 6.32 -12.76 -6.96
C CYS A 157 5.02 -13.36 -7.51
N SER A 158 4.33 -14.16 -6.72
CA SER A 158 2.93 -14.56 -6.95
C SER A 158 1.96 -13.43 -6.62
N GLU A 159 0.67 -13.59 -6.93
CA GLU A 159 -0.34 -12.60 -6.51
C GLU A 159 -0.41 -12.52 -4.97
N MET A 160 -0.22 -13.65 -4.29
CA MET A 160 -0.21 -13.71 -2.83
C MET A 160 1.01 -13.01 -2.23
N ASP A 161 2.19 -13.18 -2.83
CA ASP A 161 3.41 -12.49 -2.40
C ASP A 161 3.25 -10.98 -2.55
N ILE A 162 2.66 -10.53 -3.65
CA ILE A 162 2.37 -9.11 -3.91
C ILE A 162 1.42 -8.56 -2.85
N LEU A 163 0.32 -9.25 -2.55
CA LEU A 163 -0.63 -8.80 -1.54
C LEU A 163 0.04 -8.70 -0.15
N LEU A 164 0.83 -9.70 0.23
CA LEU A 164 1.55 -9.70 1.51
C LEU A 164 2.60 -8.59 1.57
N ASP A 165 3.30 -8.32 0.47
CA ASP A 165 4.24 -7.21 0.37
C ASP A 165 3.54 -5.87 0.59
N LEU A 166 2.43 -5.62 -0.11
CA LEU A 166 1.61 -4.41 0.08
C LEU A 166 1.13 -4.30 1.54
N TRP A 167 0.62 -5.39 2.11
CA TRP A 167 0.13 -5.44 3.49
C TRP A 167 1.19 -5.09 4.52
N ILE A 168 2.40 -5.64 4.38
CA ILE A 168 3.48 -5.39 5.33
C ILE A 168 3.99 -3.94 5.25
N HIS A 169 3.88 -3.32 4.07
CA HIS A 169 4.30 -1.93 3.83
C HIS A 169 3.19 -0.91 4.06
N ALA A 170 2.01 -1.32 4.51
CA ALA A 170 0.95 -0.37 4.85
C ALA A 170 1.27 0.39 6.14
N VAL A 171 0.98 1.69 6.11
CA VAL A 171 1.23 2.66 7.16
C VAL A 171 -0.05 3.41 7.43
N TYR A 172 -0.40 3.55 8.71
CA TYR A 172 -1.56 4.29 9.15
C TYR A 172 -1.19 5.34 10.20
N ASN A 173 -1.67 6.56 9.96
CA ASN A 173 -1.58 7.73 10.84
C ASN A 173 -0.13 8.08 11.25
N ASP A 174 0.81 8.06 10.31
CA ASP A 174 2.18 8.52 10.53
C ASP A 174 2.48 9.81 9.77
N VAL A 175 2.73 10.90 10.50
CA VAL A 175 3.12 12.21 9.96
C VAL A 175 4.33 12.19 9.01
N GLN A 176 5.16 11.15 9.06
CA GLN A 176 6.29 11.00 8.13
C GLN A 176 5.85 10.57 6.72
N VAL A 177 4.64 10.02 6.57
CA VAL A 177 4.11 9.47 5.31
C VAL A 177 2.84 10.22 4.94
N GLN A 178 2.92 10.91 3.82
CA GLN A 178 1.81 11.70 3.31
C GLN A 178 0.61 10.79 2.97
N GLY A 179 -0.60 11.23 3.30
CA GLY A 179 -1.84 10.51 3.00
C GLY A 179 -2.11 9.30 3.91
N SER A 180 -1.26 9.01 4.89
CA SER A 180 -1.48 7.92 5.86
C SER A 180 -2.53 8.25 6.92
N ASP A 181 -2.87 9.53 7.07
CA ASP A 181 -3.95 10.06 7.91
C ASP A 181 -5.34 9.76 7.33
N LEU A 182 -5.46 9.73 6.00
CA LEU A 182 -6.70 9.36 5.30
C LEU A 182 -7.02 7.87 5.40
N GLY A 183 -5.99 7.03 5.46
CA GLY A 183 -6.15 5.59 5.49
C GLY A 183 -4.82 4.83 5.44
N PRO A 184 -4.87 3.49 5.52
CA PRO A 184 -3.69 2.63 5.49
C PRO A 184 -3.06 2.64 4.09
N VAL A 185 -2.09 3.52 3.89
CA VAL A 185 -1.41 3.73 2.61
C VAL A 185 -0.19 2.83 2.50
N VAL A 186 0.04 2.26 1.32
CA VAL A 186 1.24 1.46 1.06
C VAL A 186 2.43 2.39 0.83
N TYR A 187 3.47 2.22 1.65
CA TYR A 187 4.71 2.98 1.54
C TYR A 187 5.92 2.05 1.65
N PHE A 188 6.69 1.93 0.57
CA PHE A 188 7.85 1.03 0.47
C PHE A 188 9.11 1.51 1.21
N ARG A 189 8.97 2.37 2.24
CA ARG A 189 10.03 2.78 3.16
C ARG A 189 11.33 3.23 2.47
N ASN A 190 11.19 3.99 1.40
CA ASN A 190 12.28 4.57 0.62
C ASN A 190 12.81 5.92 1.18
N HIS A 191 12.43 6.28 2.41
CA HIS A 191 12.78 7.53 3.09
C HIS A 191 12.35 8.82 2.40
N THR A 192 11.46 8.76 1.40
CA THR A 192 10.95 9.97 0.72
C THR A 192 9.75 10.59 1.44
N GLY A 193 9.04 9.81 2.26
CA GLY A 193 7.76 10.19 2.87
C GLY A 193 6.59 10.22 1.88
N SER A 194 6.83 9.94 0.60
CA SER A 194 5.80 9.91 -0.44
C SER A 194 5.39 8.46 -0.76
N PRO A 195 4.09 8.11 -0.67
CA PRO A 195 3.58 6.79 -1.01
C PRO A 195 3.35 6.58 -2.52
N VAL A 196 3.74 7.56 -3.35
CA VAL A 196 3.57 7.48 -4.80
C VAL A 196 4.47 6.39 -5.37
N THR A 197 3.89 5.49 -6.15
CA THR A 197 4.62 4.38 -6.79
C THR A 197 4.26 4.30 -8.26
N ASN A 198 5.17 3.83 -9.12
CA ASN A 198 4.87 3.62 -10.54
C ASN A 198 4.91 2.13 -10.93
N TYR A 199 4.24 1.78 -12.02
CA TYR A 199 4.20 0.40 -12.49
C TYR A 199 5.56 -0.16 -12.88
N THR A 200 6.55 0.69 -13.17
CA THR A 200 7.91 0.28 -13.53
C THR A 200 8.66 -0.20 -12.29
N GLU A 201 8.64 0.58 -11.21
CA GLU A 201 9.22 0.23 -9.90
C GLU A 201 8.57 -1.04 -9.32
N LEU A 202 7.23 -1.13 -9.39
CA LEU A 202 6.51 -2.33 -8.94
C LEU A 202 6.83 -3.56 -9.79
N ALA A 203 7.02 -3.39 -11.10
CA ALA A 203 7.43 -4.45 -12.00
C ALA A 203 8.84 -4.97 -11.68
N GLU A 204 9.78 -4.08 -11.43
CA GLU A 204 11.14 -4.41 -11.01
C GLU A 204 11.13 -5.13 -9.66
N ARG A 205 10.44 -4.56 -8.66
CA ARG A 205 10.34 -5.14 -7.31
C ARG A 205 9.79 -6.56 -7.34
N TRP A 206 8.74 -6.81 -8.12
CA TRP A 206 8.06 -8.11 -8.14
C TRP A 206 8.60 -9.08 -9.18
N GLY A 207 9.59 -8.68 -9.99
CA GLY A 207 10.13 -9.49 -11.09
C GLY A 207 9.07 -9.85 -12.15
N ARG A 208 8.10 -8.96 -12.38
CA ARG A 208 6.96 -9.17 -13.30
C ARG A 208 6.90 -8.05 -14.33
N SER A 209 6.33 -8.32 -15.51
CA SER A 209 6.10 -7.26 -16.49
C SER A 209 5.09 -6.23 -15.98
N ARG A 210 5.23 -4.97 -16.39
CA ARG A 210 4.29 -3.87 -16.07
C ARG A 210 2.83 -4.23 -16.36
N ALA A 211 2.58 -4.88 -17.51
CA ALA A 211 1.24 -5.31 -17.90
C ALA A 211 0.67 -6.38 -16.94
N THR A 212 1.50 -7.29 -16.44
CA THR A 212 1.09 -8.28 -15.44
C THR A 212 0.81 -7.61 -14.10
N VAL A 213 1.67 -6.70 -13.65
CA VAL A 213 1.45 -5.95 -12.41
C VAL A 213 0.13 -5.18 -12.46
N CYS A 214 -0.13 -4.45 -13.54
CA CYS A 214 -1.39 -3.73 -13.73
C CYS A 214 -2.61 -4.67 -13.67
N ARG A 215 -2.55 -5.84 -14.32
CA ARG A 215 -3.63 -6.84 -14.24
C ARG A 215 -3.84 -7.36 -12.81
N ILE A 216 -2.76 -7.58 -12.05
CA ILE A 216 -2.85 -8.06 -10.67
C ILE A 216 -3.45 -6.98 -9.76
N LEU A 217 -2.98 -5.73 -9.83
CA LEU A 217 -3.51 -4.65 -9.00
C LEU A 217 -4.99 -4.39 -9.30
N LYS A 218 -5.39 -4.32 -10.58
CA LYS A 218 -6.81 -4.19 -10.97
C LYS A 218 -7.68 -5.35 -10.47
N LYS A 219 -7.12 -6.57 -10.43
CA LYS A 219 -7.81 -7.73 -9.89
C LYS A 219 -7.99 -7.60 -8.37
N LEU A 220 -6.95 -7.21 -7.63
CA LEU A 220 -7.03 -7.01 -6.19
C LEU A 220 -8.01 -5.88 -5.82
N ASP A 221 -8.03 -4.81 -6.63
CA ASP A 221 -9.01 -3.72 -6.55
C ASP A 221 -10.45 -4.23 -6.77
N SER A 222 -10.67 -5.06 -7.80
CA SER A 222 -11.99 -5.67 -8.05
C SER A 222 -12.45 -6.68 -6.98
N LEU A 223 -11.52 -7.19 -6.17
CA LEU A 223 -11.80 -8.06 -5.03
C LEU A 223 -11.99 -7.29 -3.72
N ASP A 224 -11.97 -5.95 -3.78
CA ASP A 224 -12.10 -5.06 -2.62
C ASP A 224 -11.01 -5.29 -1.56
N LEU A 225 -9.80 -5.66 -2.01
CA LEU A 225 -8.63 -5.86 -1.14
C LEU A 225 -7.75 -4.60 -1.05
N LEU A 226 -7.82 -3.74 -2.05
CA LEU A 226 -7.12 -2.47 -2.10
C LEU A 226 -7.95 -1.46 -2.89
N THR A 227 -7.65 -0.18 -2.70
CA THR A 227 -8.14 0.93 -3.53
C THR A 227 -6.96 1.51 -4.27
N LEU A 228 -6.97 1.38 -5.61
CA LEU A 228 -5.93 1.93 -6.47
C LEU A 228 -6.32 3.32 -6.97
N ILE A 229 -5.52 4.34 -6.62
CA ILE A 229 -5.72 5.72 -7.07
C ILE A 229 -4.66 6.06 -8.12
N PRO A 230 -4.99 6.00 -9.41
CA PRO A 230 -4.09 6.42 -10.47
C PRO A 230 -4.07 7.95 -10.60
N PHE A 231 -2.87 8.51 -10.76
CA PHE A 231 -2.67 9.89 -11.16
C PHE A 231 -2.29 9.93 -12.65
N THR A 232 -2.67 11.01 -13.34
CA THR A 232 -2.37 11.17 -14.78
C THR A 232 -0.88 11.34 -15.04
N GLY A 233 -0.46 11.05 -16.28
CA GLY A 233 0.93 11.27 -16.72
C GLY A 233 1.93 10.29 -16.11
N SER A 234 3.15 10.77 -15.83
CA SER A 234 4.24 10.02 -15.20
C SER A 234 4.15 10.00 -13.66
N HIS A 235 3.09 10.56 -13.08
CA HIS A 235 2.97 10.82 -11.64
C HIS A 235 2.65 9.60 -10.77
N GLY A 236 2.53 8.41 -11.35
CA GLY A 236 2.39 7.16 -10.60
C GLY A 236 0.98 6.91 -10.07
N SER A 237 0.88 6.07 -9.05
CA SER A 237 -0.35 5.61 -8.42
C SER A 237 -0.11 5.41 -6.93
N ILE A 238 -1.17 5.60 -6.16
CA ILE A 238 -1.16 5.36 -4.72
C ILE A 238 -2.09 4.19 -4.44
N ILE A 239 -1.67 3.37 -3.48
CA ILE A 239 -2.36 2.15 -3.12
C ILE A 239 -2.75 2.27 -1.66
N TYR A 240 -4.04 2.18 -1.40
CA TYR A 240 -4.58 2.02 -0.05
C TYR A 240 -5.10 0.62 0.14
N LEU A 241 -4.98 0.08 1.35
CA LEU A 241 -5.47 -1.26 1.66
C LEU A 241 -6.85 -1.23 2.30
N ASN A 242 -7.75 -2.03 1.74
CA ASN A 242 -9.07 -2.23 2.32
C ASN A 242 -8.96 -3.32 3.40
N ASN A 243 -9.80 -3.26 4.42
CA ASN A 243 -9.81 -4.22 5.54
C ASN A 243 -8.55 -4.24 6.43
N TYR A 244 -7.61 -3.31 6.23
CA TYR A 244 -6.38 -3.26 7.02
C TYR A 244 -6.62 -2.75 8.43
N LEU A 245 -7.42 -1.70 8.63
CA LEU A 245 -7.68 -1.17 9.97
C LEU A 245 -8.54 -2.12 10.79
N SER A 246 -9.50 -2.79 10.15
CA SER A 246 -10.33 -3.80 10.81
C SER A 246 -9.51 -5.00 11.25
N THR A 247 -8.60 -5.48 10.40
CA THR A 247 -7.70 -6.60 10.72
C THR A 247 -6.65 -6.23 11.77
N MET A 248 -6.03 -5.05 11.64
CA MET A 248 -4.87 -4.67 12.44
C MET A 248 -5.24 -4.02 13.77
N PHE A 249 -6.32 -3.25 13.80
CA PHE A 249 -6.69 -2.44 14.97
C PHE A 249 -8.12 -2.68 15.46
N SER A 250 -8.90 -3.52 14.77
CA SER A 250 -10.33 -3.70 15.05
C SER A 250 -11.11 -2.38 14.98
N ILE A 251 -10.68 -1.50 14.06
CA ILE A 251 -11.32 -0.21 13.74
C ILE A 251 -12.02 -0.38 12.39
N SER A 252 -13.17 0.26 12.19
CA SER A 252 -13.83 0.30 10.89
C SER A 252 -12.94 0.98 9.85
N ASP A 253 -12.87 0.42 8.65
CA ASP A 253 -12.13 1.04 7.56
C ASP A 253 -12.82 2.33 7.10
N VAL A 254 -12.00 3.30 6.67
CA VAL A 254 -12.45 4.58 6.13
C VAL A 254 -12.68 4.41 4.64
N LEU A 255 -13.77 4.96 4.11
CA LEU A 255 -13.98 5.04 2.66
C LEU A 255 -13.05 6.11 2.12
N ILE A 256 -12.15 5.71 1.23
CA ILE A 256 -11.11 6.60 0.70
C ILE A 256 -11.62 7.25 -0.56
N ASP A 257 -11.80 8.57 -0.49
CA ASP A 257 -12.23 9.38 -1.62
C ASP A 257 -11.03 9.83 -2.47
N LYS A 258 -11.16 9.70 -3.80
CA LYS A 258 -10.08 9.97 -4.74
C LYS A 258 -9.69 11.45 -4.73
N GLU A 259 -10.68 12.34 -4.65
CA GLU A 259 -10.51 13.78 -4.62
C GLU A 259 -9.86 14.25 -3.31
N GLU A 260 -10.24 13.64 -2.17
CA GLU A 260 -9.62 13.91 -0.88
C GLU A 260 -8.11 13.56 -0.86
N VAL A 261 -7.76 12.39 -1.41
CA VAL A 261 -6.35 11.97 -1.54
C VAL A 261 -5.56 12.92 -2.46
N ALA A 262 -6.13 13.32 -3.59
CA ALA A 262 -5.46 14.23 -4.51
C ALA A 262 -5.16 15.59 -3.86
N LEU A 263 -6.10 16.12 -3.06
CA LEU A 263 -5.93 17.37 -2.34
C LEU A 263 -4.91 17.25 -1.21
N ALA A 264 -5.01 16.21 -0.37
CA ALA A 264 -4.12 16.00 0.77
C ALA A 264 -2.65 15.85 0.35
N LEU A 265 -2.41 15.27 -0.82
CA LEU A 265 -1.07 15.02 -1.34
C LEU A 265 -0.54 16.15 -2.23
N SER A 266 -1.30 17.26 -2.37
CA SER A 266 -0.96 18.36 -3.27
C SER A 266 -0.63 17.86 -4.69
N LEU A 267 -1.33 16.82 -5.15
CA LEU A 267 -1.14 16.20 -6.45
C LEU A 267 -1.93 16.97 -7.51
N PRO A 268 -1.47 17.01 -8.77
CA PRO A 268 -2.08 17.84 -9.80
C PRO A 268 -3.54 17.43 -10.04
N ILE A 269 -4.46 18.36 -9.79
CA ILE A 269 -5.86 18.24 -10.18
C ILE A 269 -5.89 18.31 -11.71
N GLN A 270 -6.49 17.31 -12.37
CA GLN A 270 -6.65 17.29 -13.82
C GLN A 270 -7.44 18.51 -14.27
N VAL A 271 -6.75 19.38 -14.99
CA VAL A 271 -7.38 20.40 -15.83
C VAL A 271 -7.38 19.81 -17.24
N PRO A 272 -8.53 19.69 -17.92
CA PRO A 272 -8.57 19.29 -19.32
C PRO A 272 -7.64 20.18 -20.17
N ASP A 273 -6.87 19.60 -21.09
CA ASP A 273 -5.86 20.30 -21.92
C ASP A 273 -6.45 21.41 -22.80
N ASP A 274 -7.78 21.42 -22.99
CA ASP A 274 -8.50 22.43 -23.75
C ASP A 274 -9.40 23.25 -22.81
N PRO A 275 -9.13 24.56 -22.59
CA PRO A 275 -9.89 25.41 -21.66
C PRO A 275 -11.38 25.54 -22.04
N ASP A 276 -11.75 25.23 -23.28
CA ASP A 276 -13.13 25.22 -23.78
C ASP A 276 -13.83 23.85 -23.61
N SER A 277 -13.09 22.80 -23.23
CA SER A 277 -13.63 21.45 -22.94
C SER A 277 -13.98 21.22 -21.47
N VAL A 278 -13.70 22.21 -20.62
CA VAL A 278 -13.94 22.15 -19.18
C VAL A 278 -15.44 22.22 -18.91
N SER A 279 -16.03 21.16 -18.37
CA SER A 279 -17.43 21.20 -17.92
C SER A 279 -17.54 22.23 -16.80
N GLU A 280 -18.28 23.31 -17.05
CA GLU A 280 -18.53 24.35 -16.05
C GLU A 280 -19.27 23.72 -14.85
N PRO A 281 -18.79 23.87 -13.60
CA PRO A 281 -19.48 23.34 -12.45
C PRO A 281 -20.83 24.06 -12.24
N ASP A 282 -21.80 23.39 -11.63
CA ASP A 282 -23.15 23.95 -11.35
C ASP A 282 -23.11 25.25 -10.51
N ILE A 283 -22.00 25.52 -9.84
CA ILE A 283 -21.76 26.73 -9.04
C ILE A 283 -21.11 27.88 -9.84
N THR A 284 -20.95 27.76 -11.16
CA THR A 284 -20.20 28.76 -11.96
C THR A 284 -20.73 30.19 -11.80
N GLU A 285 -22.04 30.37 -11.70
CA GLU A 285 -22.68 31.67 -11.47
C GLU A 285 -22.47 32.22 -10.04
N GLN A 286 -22.01 31.38 -9.11
CA GLN A 286 -21.75 31.72 -7.71
C GLN A 286 -20.29 32.12 -7.47
N ILE A 287 -19.39 31.96 -8.46
CA ILE A 287 -17.95 32.24 -8.35
C ILE A 287 -17.64 33.66 -8.84
N SER A 288 -17.08 34.50 -7.97
CA SER A 288 -16.51 35.81 -8.30
C SER A 288 -14.97 35.79 -8.18
N ILE A 289 -14.28 36.26 -9.22
CA ILE A 289 -12.81 36.34 -9.29
C ILE A 289 -12.44 37.83 -9.29
N SER A 290 -11.66 38.29 -8.30
CA SER A 290 -11.38 39.72 -8.13
C SER A 290 -10.24 40.28 -8.98
N ASP A 291 -9.32 39.44 -9.49
CA ASP A 291 -8.14 39.89 -10.26
C ASP A 291 -8.02 39.14 -11.61
N GLU A 292 -7.87 39.89 -12.71
CA GLU A 292 -7.87 39.37 -14.09
C GLU A 292 -6.45 39.10 -14.68
N SER A 293 -5.40 38.98 -13.87
CA SER A 293 -4.01 38.93 -14.35
C SER A 293 -3.43 37.51 -14.56
N ASP A 294 -3.55 37.01 -15.79
CA ASP A 294 -2.55 36.34 -16.65
C ASP A 294 -1.70 35.11 -16.20
N SER A 295 -2.02 34.34 -15.16
CA SER A 295 -1.29 33.06 -14.91
C SER A 295 -2.11 31.77 -15.03
N VAL A 296 -3.42 31.81 -14.81
CA VAL A 296 -4.31 30.62 -14.87
C VAL A 296 -5.63 31.00 -15.55
N PRO A 297 -6.07 30.28 -16.61
CA PRO A 297 -7.31 30.62 -17.31
C PRO A 297 -8.56 30.53 -16.41
N LYS A 298 -9.54 31.44 -16.60
CA LYS A 298 -10.81 31.47 -15.84
C LYS A 298 -11.56 30.12 -15.77
N PRO A 299 -11.64 29.31 -16.84
CA PRO A 299 -12.28 27.98 -16.79
C PRO A 299 -11.60 27.04 -15.79
N VAL A 300 -10.26 27.11 -15.71
CA VAL A 300 -9.45 26.30 -14.80
C VAL A 300 -9.71 26.68 -13.35
N ILE A 301 -9.76 27.99 -13.06
CA ILE A 301 -10.08 28.49 -11.73
C ILE A 301 -11.48 28.05 -11.29
N ARG A 302 -12.48 28.17 -12.19
CA ARG A 302 -13.86 27.73 -11.92
C ARG A 302 -13.93 26.24 -11.59
N TYR A 303 -13.24 25.42 -12.39
CA TYR A 303 -13.17 23.98 -12.18
C TYR A 303 -12.51 23.61 -10.84
N VAL A 304 -11.38 24.24 -10.50
CA VAL A 304 -10.69 24.03 -9.22
C VAL A 304 -11.59 24.43 -8.04
N VAL A 305 -12.27 25.58 -8.12
CA VAL A 305 -13.21 26.02 -7.08
C VAL A 305 -14.40 25.07 -6.95
N GLY A 306 -14.91 24.53 -8.06
CA GLY A 306 -15.93 23.47 -8.08
C GLY A 306 -15.47 22.21 -7.31
N LYS A 307 -14.28 21.70 -7.64
CA LYS A 307 -13.72 20.53 -6.95
C LYS A 307 -13.45 20.79 -5.46
N VAL A 308 -12.97 21.97 -5.11
CA VAL A 308 -12.80 22.38 -3.70
C VAL A 308 -14.16 22.45 -3.00
N ALA A 309 -15.20 22.99 -3.65
CA ALA A 309 -16.55 23.06 -3.08
C ALA A 309 -17.16 21.68 -2.83
N ASP A 310 -17.02 20.74 -3.77
CA ASP A 310 -17.46 19.34 -3.63
C ASP A 310 -16.76 18.66 -2.45
N LEU A 311 -15.46 18.89 -2.29
CA LEU A 311 -14.67 18.34 -1.19
C LEU A 311 -15.02 18.97 0.17
N LEU A 312 -15.21 20.29 0.22
CA LEU A 312 -15.66 20.96 1.45
C LEU A 312 -17.07 20.48 1.84
N GLN A 313 -17.92 20.15 0.86
CA GLN A 313 -19.21 19.52 1.12
C GLN A 313 -19.07 18.13 1.74
N THR A 314 -18.17 17.26 1.26
CA THR A 314 -17.94 15.94 1.86
C THR A 314 -17.38 16.05 3.28
N GLN A 315 -16.60 17.10 3.55
CA GLN A 315 -16.11 17.45 4.89
C GLN A 315 -17.15 18.13 5.80
N GLY A 316 -18.40 18.24 5.35
CA GLY A 316 -19.52 18.67 6.19
C GLY A 316 -19.75 20.18 6.24
N LEU A 317 -19.25 20.97 5.28
CA LEU A 317 -19.61 22.38 5.13
C LEU A 317 -20.96 22.51 4.41
N PRO A 318 -22.06 22.83 5.13
CA PRO A 318 -23.41 22.87 4.55
C PRO A 318 -23.58 24.01 3.54
N CYS A 319 -22.74 25.04 3.63
CA CYS A 319 -22.78 26.19 2.74
C CYS A 319 -22.40 25.82 1.29
N CYS A 320 -21.66 24.73 1.07
CA CYS A 320 -21.34 24.27 -0.28
C CYS A 320 -22.54 23.65 -1.03
N GLN A 321 -23.62 23.28 -0.33
CA GLN A 321 -24.88 22.83 -0.94
C GLN A 321 -25.86 23.98 -1.22
N CYS A 322 -25.53 25.20 -0.79
CA CYS A 322 -26.44 26.34 -0.86
C CYS A 322 -26.32 27.03 -2.23
N ARG A 323 -27.40 27.03 -3.02
CA ARG A 323 -27.47 27.74 -4.31
C ARG A 323 -27.31 29.26 -4.24
N LYS A 324 -27.32 29.84 -3.04
CA LYS A 324 -27.11 31.27 -2.81
C LYS A 324 -25.76 31.58 -2.16
N ALA A 325 -24.93 30.57 -1.90
CA ALA A 325 -23.56 30.82 -1.47
C ALA A 325 -22.81 31.57 -2.58
N ARG A 326 -21.85 32.39 -2.18
CA ARG A 326 -20.94 33.11 -3.09
C ARG A 326 -19.53 32.68 -2.77
N TYR A 327 -18.79 32.32 -3.81
CA TYR A 327 -17.40 31.92 -3.74
C TYR A 327 -16.56 33.07 -4.28
N GLN A 328 -15.89 33.81 -3.40
CA GLN A 328 -15.05 34.94 -3.77
C GLN A 328 -13.58 34.52 -3.71
N LEU A 329 -12.91 34.51 -4.86
CA LEU A 329 -11.49 34.22 -4.95
C LEU A 329 -10.70 35.52 -5.12
N SER A 330 -9.72 35.75 -4.25
CA SER A 330 -8.84 36.93 -4.27
C SER A 330 -7.36 36.53 -4.18
N ARG A 331 -6.47 37.20 -4.90
CA ARG A 331 -5.04 36.84 -4.90
C ARG A 331 -4.34 37.40 -3.65
N LEU A 332 -3.62 36.55 -2.92
CA LEU A 332 -2.86 36.94 -1.73
C LEU A 332 -1.40 37.29 -2.12
N SER A 333 -1.21 38.44 -2.75
CA SER A 333 0.09 39.10 -3.05
C SER A 333 1.11 38.34 -3.92
N ASP A 334 1.88 39.09 -4.72
CA ASP A 334 3.05 38.59 -5.44
C ASP A 334 4.20 38.31 -4.46
N SER A 335 4.40 37.03 -4.10
CA SER A 335 5.70 36.62 -3.59
C SER A 335 6.71 36.83 -4.71
N ARG A 336 7.47 37.93 -4.62
CA ARG A 336 8.55 38.32 -5.54
C ARG A 336 9.38 37.09 -5.95
N GLY A 337 9.14 36.60 -7.17
CA GLY A 337 10.03 35.66 -7.88
C GLY A 337 9.69 34.17 -7.89
N GLY A 338 8.49 33.71 -7.49
CA GLY A 338 8.12 32.29 -7.55
C GLY A 338 6.90 32.00 -8.43
N LEU A 339 6.88 30.86 -9.14
CA LEU A 339 5.75 30.37 -9.95
C LEU A 339 4.46 30.05 -9.14
N ASN A 340 4.45 30.26 -7.82
CA ASN A 340 3.34 29.85 -6.96
C ASN A 340 2.32 30.99 -6.79
N SER A 341 1.10 30.79 -7.29
CA SER A 341 -0.02 31.74 -7.11
C SER A 341 -0.83 31.34 -5.88
N ILE A 342 -0.81 32.17 -4.83
CA ILE A 342 -1.61 31.97 -3.61
C ILE A 342 -2.91 32.76 -3.72
N TYR A 343 -4.03 32.11 -3.50
CA TYR A 343 -5.38 32.66 -3.52
C TYR A 343 -6.07 32.49 -2.16
N SER A 344 -6.89 33.45 -1.79
CA SER A 344 -7.84 33.39 -0.69
C SER A 344 -9.22 33.08 -1.26
N LEU A 345 -9.79 31.94 -0.92
CA LEU A 345 -11.18 31.58 -1.24
C LEU A 345 -12.07 31.89 -0.04
N GLU A 346 -13.01 32.81 -0.22
CA GLU A 346 -14.05 33.14 0.75
C GLU A 346 -15.40 32.54 0.31
N ILE A 347 -16.03 31.74 1.17
CA ILE A 347 -17.37 31.19 0.94
C ILE A 347 -18.35 31.95 1.84
N ILE A 348 -19.21 32.74 1.21
CA ILE A 348 -20.17 33.62 1.86
C ILE A 348 -21.57 33.07 1.62
N CYS A 349 -22.19 32.51 2.66
CA CYS A 349 -23.58 32.05 2.58
C CYS A 349 -24.52 33.07 3.21
N PRO A 350 -25.57 33.56 2.50
CA PRO A 350 -26.51 34.53 3.06
C PRO A 350 -27.38 33.96 4.19
N TYR A 351 -27.40 32.63 4.35
CA TYR A 351 -28.13 31.93 5.40
C TYR A 351 -27.23 31.53 6.59
N GLY A 352 -25.91 31.66 6.45
CA GLY A 352 -24.94 31.38 7.50
C GLY A 352 -24.39 32.69 8.07
N ASN A 353 -24.29 32.81 9.39
CA ASN A 353 -23.66 33.98 10.04
C ASN A 353 -22.11 33.97 9.94
N MET A 354 -21.53 33.11 9.09
CA MET A 354 -20.08 32.90 9.01
C MET A 354 -19.64 32.90 7.55
N ALA A 355 -18.64 33.72 7.23
CA ALA A 355 -17.86 33.61 6.02
C ALA A 355 -16.70 32.64 6.28
N TYR A 356 -16.58 31.59 5.46
CA TYR A 356 -15.44 30.69 5.53
C TYR A 356 -14.33 31.25 4.68
N ARG A 357 -13.09 31.15 5.15
CA ARG A 357 -11.91 31.61 4.42
C ARG A 357 -10.89 30.50 4.35
N PHE A 358 -10.46 30.19 3.14
CA PHE A 358 -9.46 29.17 2.82
C PHE A 358 -8.31 29.80 2.05
N GLU A 359 -7.12 29.24 2.24
CA GLU A 359 -5.96 29.56 1.42
C GLU A 359 -5.78 28.44 0.39
N LEU A 360 -5.63 28.80 -0.88
CA LEU A 360 -5.41 27.90 -2.01
C LEU A 360 -4.07 28.26 -2.64
N SER A 361 -3.13 27.32 -2.67
CA SER A 361 -1.89 27.49 -3.41
C SER A 361 -2.00 26.76 -4.74
N MET A 362 -1.83 27.48 -5.84
CA MET A 362 -1.80 26.93 -7.20
C MET A 362 -0.42 27.13 -7.79
N THR A 363 0.22 26.05 -8.20
CA THR A 363 1.54 26.07 -8.83
C THR A 363 1.40 25.53 -10.24
N PRO A 364 1.55 26.33 -11.30
CA PRO A 364 1.65 25.82 -12.66
C PRO A 364 2.90 24.93 -12.71
N ARG A 365 2.73 23.65 -13.02
CA ARG A 365 3.84 22.78 -13.36
C ARG A 365 3.83 22.60 -14.86
N GLU A 366 4.87 23.08 -15.52
CA GLU A 366 5.19 22.62 -16.87
C GLU A 366 5.50 21.12 -16.77
N ASP A 367 4.88 20.31 -17.61
CA ASP A 367 5.34 18.95 -17.82
C ASP A 367 6.83 19.00 -18.11
N PRO A 368 7.66 18.14 -17.49
CA PRO A 368 9.08 18.13 -17.80
C PRO A 368 9.22 17.94 -19.32
N PRO A 369 9.99 18.78 -20.03
CA PRO A 369 10.26 18.53 -21.43
C PRO A 369 10.81 17.11 -21.51
N THR A 370 10.27 16.31 -22.43
CA THR A 370 10.81 15.00 -22.77
C THR A 370 12.28 15.18 -23.13
N LEU A 371 13.18 15.04 -22.15
CA LEU A 371 14.61 14.93 -22.36
C LEU A 371 14.90 13.51 -22.85
N PHE A 372 14.40 13.20 -24.05
CA PHE A 372 14.98 12.19 -24.91
C PHE A 372 15.77 12.93 -25.99
N THR A 373 16.98 13.34 -25.62
CA THR A 373 18.02 13.59 -26.61
C THR A 373 18.96 12.39 -26.55
N GLU A 374 18.75 11.50 -27.52
CA GLU A 374 19.64 10.49 -28.10
C GLU A 374 20.94 10.17 -27.33
N ILE A 375 21.02 8.96 -26.79
CA ILE A 375 22.28 8.31 -26.45
C ILE A 375 23.07 8.13 -27.75
N PRO A 376 24.33 8.61 -27.87
CA PRO A 376 25.12 8.42 -29.08
C PRO A 376 25.36 6.93 -29.30
N ALA A 377 24.91 6.42 -30.45
CA ALA A 377 25.23 5.08 -30.90
C ALA A 377 26.75 4.96 -31.10
N VAL A 378 27.43 4.23 -30.21
CA VAL A 378 28.81 3.80 -30.44
C VAL A 378 28.79 2.77 -31.57
N ALA A 379 29.23 3.20 -32.74
CA ALA A 379 29.43 2.36 -33.91
C ALA A 379 30.52 1.32 -33.63
N LEU A 380 30.11 0.08 -33.35
CA LEU A 380 30.99 -1.08 -33.47
C LEU A 380 31.26 -1.32 -34.96
N LYS A 381 32.38 -0.81 -35.45
CA LYS A 381 32.93 -1.19 -36.76
C LYS A 381 33.29 -2.67 -36.72
N GLY A 382 32.47 -3.49 -37.38
CA GLY A 382 32.84 -4.85 -37.78
C GLY A 382 34.02 -4.79 -38.75
N GLY A 383 35.12 -5.44 -38.37
CA GLY A 383 36.24 -5.69 -39.27
C GLY A 383 35.84 -6.72 -40.32
N SER A 384 35.93 -6.33 -41.58
CA SER A 384 35.89 -7.22 -42.74
C SER A 384 37.16 -8.06 -42.76
N ALA A 385 36.99 -9.38 -42.84
CA ALA A 385 38.03 -10.27 -43.36
C ALA A 385 38.20 -10.02 -44.86
N HIS A 386 39.44 -9.94 -45.35
CA HIS A 386 39.94 -10.53 -46.61
C HIS A 386 41.42 -10.18 -46.79
N ALA A 387 42.29 -11.12 -46.43
CA ALA A 387 43.51 -11.59 -47.13
C ALA A 387 44.24 -12.56 -46.20
#